data_AF-A0A497V0S7-F1
#
_entry.id   AF-A0A497V0S7-F1
#
_cell.length_a   1.000
_cell.length_b   1.000
_cell.length_c   1.000
_cell.angle_alpha   90.00
_cell.angle_beta   90.00
_cell.angle_gamma   90.00
#
_symmetry.space_group_name_H-M   'P 1'
#
loop_
_entity.id
_entity.type
_entity.pdbx_description
1 polymer ?
#
loop_
_entity_poly.entity_id
_entity_poly.type
_entity_poly.pdbx_seq_one_letter_code
_entity_poly.pdbx_strand_id
1 'polypeptide(L)'
;MPATHSLQNPRYRGIFPVVPTTFHEDGTLDLESQKRCLDFMIDAGVDGVCILANFSEQFSLSDAEREVLTRTSLEHVAGRVPVIVTTTHYGTRVCAERSRAAQDMGAAMVMVMPPYHGATFRVPEAQIYEFYARVSDAIRIPIMVQDAPASGTVLSAPFLARMAQEIENLAYFKIEVPGAASKLRELIRLGRDAIEGPWDGEEAITLLADLDAGATGAMTGGAFPDGIRPIIEAHRQGDADLAFALYQRWLPLINHENRQGGILTAKALMKEGGVIACEAGRHPFPAMHPEVRRGLIDIARRLDPLVLRWGK
;
A
#
# COMPACT_ATOMS: atom_id res chain seq x y z
N MET A 1 -31.59 -4.03 4.85
CA MET A 1 -30.72 -4.49 3.74
C MET A 1 -29.31 -4.05 4.10
N PRO A 2 -28.27 -4.90 4.01
CA PRO A 2 -26.90 -4.42 4.18
C PRO A 2 -26.63 -3.33 3.13
N ALA A 3 -25.89 -2.29 3.51
CA ALA A 3 -25.55 -1.22 2.58
C ALA A 3 -24.78 -1.83 1.39
N THR A 4 -25.25 -1.59 0.16
CA THR A 4 -24.52 -1.97 -1.05
C THR A 4 -23.38 -0.99 -1.23
N HIS A 5 -22.15 -1.44 -0.92
CA HIS A 5 -20.94 -0.65 -1.16
C HIS A 5 -20.62 -0.63 -2.66
N SER A 6 -20.13 0.52 -3.14
CA SER A 6 -19.80 0.76 -4.54
C SER A 6 -18.79 1.91 -4.65
N LEU A 7 -18.34 2.22 -5.86
CA LEU A 7 -17.47 3.36 -6.13
C LEU A 7 -17.98 4.70 -5.54
N GLN A 8 -19.30 4.91 -5.54
CA GLN A 8 -19.92 6.16 -5.05
C GLN A 8 -19.99 6.22 -3.51
N ASN A 9 -20.04 5.06 -2.85
CA ASN A 9 -20.09 4.96 -1.39
C ASN A 9 -19.22 3.78 -0.89
N PRO A 10 -17.88 3.89 -1.04
CA PRO A 10 -16.98 2.80 -0.70
C PRO A 10 -16.76 2.74 0.82
N ARG A 11 -16.47 1.55 1.35
CA ARG A 11 -16.07 1.34 2.76
C ARG A 11 -14.82 2.13 3.10
N TYR A 12 -13.88 2.15 2.16
CA TYR A 12 -12.56 2.76 2.31
C TYR A 12 -12.20 3.57 1.06
N ARG A 13 -11.57 4.73 1.26
CA ARG A 13 -11.04 5.64 0.23
C ARG A 13 -10.01 6.57 0.88
N GLY A 14 -9.22 7.30 0.08
CA GLY A 14 -8.19 8.22 0.58
C GLY A 14 -6.79 7.59 0.60
N ILE A 15 -5.94 8.00 1.53
CA ILE A 15 -4.53 7.60 1.54
C ILE A 15 -4.28 6.41 2.49
N PHE A 16 -3.66 5.36 1.97
CA PHE A 16 -3.34 4.11 2.67
C PHE A 16 -1.85 3.75 2.51
N PRO A 17 -0.94 4.53 3.12
CA PRO A 17 0.49 4.32 2.96
C PRO A 17 0.96 2.95 3.48
N VAL A 18 2.05 2.47 2.89
CA VAL A 18 2.71 1.24 3.32
C VAL A 18 3.59 1.52 4.55
N VAL A 19 3.36 0.77 5.63
CA VAL A 19 4.15 0.84 6.85
C VAL A 19 5.49 0.12 6.61
N PRO A 20 6.65 0.78 6.80
CA PRO A 20 7.94 0.11 6.68
C PRO A 20 8.15 -0.88 7.83
N THR A 21 8.87 -1.98 7.57
CA THR A 21 9.32 -2.86 8.65
C THR A 21 10.60 -2.31 9.27
N THR A 22 10.58 -2.18 10.59
CA THR A 22 11.70 -1.64 11.37
C THR A 22 12.52 -2.77 11.97
N PHE A 23 13.84 -2.61 11.90
CA PHE A 23 14.81 -3.57 12.38
C PHE A 23 15.80 -2.89 13.32
N HIS A 24 16.40 -3.64 14.23
CA HIS A 24 17.63 -3.24 14.89
C HIS A 24 18.82 -3.33 13.92
N GLU A 25 19.98 -2.80 14.32
CA GLU A 25 21.18 -2.81 13.47
C GLU A 25 21.66 -4.23 13.11
N ASP A 26 21.37 -5.22 13.95
CA ASP A 26 21.67 -6.64 13.73
C ASP A 26 20.64 -7.35 12.81
N GLY A 27 19.61 -6.64 12.37
CA GLY A 27 18.56 -7.14 11.49
C GLY A 27 17.38 -7.81 12.20
N THR A 28 17.39 -7.93 13.54
CA THR A 28 16.22 -8.42 14.30
C THR A 28 15.08 -7.39 14.29
N LEU A 29 13.82 -7.81 14.52
CA LEU A 29 12.68 -6.90 14.51
C LEU A 29 12.75 -5.88 15.66
N ASP A 30 12.53 -4.60 15.36
CA ASP A 30 12.40 -3.52 16.35
C ASP A 30 10.92 -3.16 16.53
N LEU A 31 10.23 -3.87 17.44
CA LEU A 31 8.78 -3.69 17.61
C LEU A 31 8.41 -2.34 18.23
N GLU A 32 9.30 -1.69 18.97
CA GLU A 32 9.02 -0.37 19.56
C GLU A 32 9.13 0.73 18.49
N SER A 33 10.14 0.68 17.61
CA SER A 33 10.17 1.52 16.42
C SER A 33 8.97 1.25 15.51
N GLN A 34 8.52 0.00 15.39
CA GLN A 34 7.36 -0.36 14.57
C GLN A 34 6.07 0.33 15.05
N LYS A 35 5.84 0.34 16.37
CA LYS A 35 4.71 1.04 17.00
C LYS A 35 4.78 2.54 16.76
N ARG A 36 5.97 3.13 16.90
CA ARG A 36 6.20 4.56 16.63
C ARG A 36 5.95 4.93 15.16
N CYS A 37 6.32 4.08 14.21
CA CYS A 37 5.95 4.27 12.79
C CYS A 37 4.43 4.39 12.63
N LEU A 38 3.67 3.47 13.24
CA LEU A 38 2.21 3.45 13.14
C LEU A 38 1.60 4.70 13.76
N ASP A 39 2.04 5.10 14.96
CA ASP A 39 1.55 6.31 15.62
C ASP A 39 1.85 7.57 14.79
N PHE A 40 3.09 7.71 14.29
CA PHE A 40 3.45 8.80 13.40
C PHE A 40 2.55 8.84 12.15
N MET A 41 2.34 7.71 11.48
CA MET A 41 1.51 7.66 10.26
C MET A 41 0.05 8.03 10.57
N ILE A 42 -0.50 7.58 11.71
CA ILE A 42 -1.84 7.97 12.17
C ILE A 42 -1.90 9.47 12.45
N ASP A 43 -0.92 10.03 13.16
CA ASP A 43 -0.85 11.47 13.46
C ASP A 43 -0.63 12.32 12.19
N ALA A 44 -0.03 11.75 11.15
CA ALA A 44 0.08 12.35 9.82
C ALA A 44 -1.26 12.38 9.06
N GLY A 45 -2.34 11.86 9.64
CA GLY A 45 -3.71 12.00 9.16
C GLY A 45 -4.11 11.01 8.07
N VAL A 46 -3.52 9.81 8.04
CA VAL A 46 -3.86 8.76 7.07
C VAL A 46 -5.29 8.27 7.23
N ASP A 47 -5.91 7.84 6.13
CA ASP A 47 -7.25 7.25 6.15
C ASP A 47 -7.22 5.74 6.48
N GLY A 48 -6.05 5.12 6.36
CA GLY A 48 -5.73 3.76 6.79
C GLY A 48 -4.25 3.46 6.56
N VAL A 49 -3.82 2.22 6.85
CA VAL A 49 -2.43 1.80 6.62
C VAL A 49 -2.38 0.41 5.99
N CYS A 50 -1.31 0.13 5.24
CA CYS A 50 -1.03 -1.20 4.73
C CYS A 50 0.26 -1.77 5.32
N ILE A 51 0.19 -2.98 5.87
CA ILE A 51 1.36 -3.68 6.41
C ILE A 51 1.78 -4.84 5.52
N LEU A 52 3.07 -5.21 5.63
CA LEU A 52 3.65 -6.41 5.04
C LEU A 52 3.60 -6.46 3.51
N ALA A 53 3.49 -5.30 2.86
CA ALA A 53 3.63 -5.17 1.42
C ALA A 53 5.11 -5.19 1.00
N ASN A 54 5.40 -5.06 -0.30
CA ASN A 54 6.80 -5.05 -0.77
C ASN A 54 7.60 -3.87 -0.21
N PHE A 55 6.99 -2.69 -0.06
CA PHE A 55 7.62 -1.53 0.63
C PHE A 55 7.82 -1.76 2.14
N SER A 56 7.21 -2.80 2.72
CA SER A 56 7.50 -3.27 4.08
C SER A 56 8.64 -4.29 4.12
N GLU A 57 9.39 -4.49 3.04
CA GLU A 57 10.47 -5.50 2.94
C GLU A 57 9.99 -6.94 3.26
N GLN A 58 8.72 -7.25 2.96
CA GLN A 58 8.09 -8.51 3.35
C GLN A 58 8.81 -9.78 2.85
N PHE A 59 9.58 -9.66 1.76
CA PHE A 59 10.39 -10.72 1.17
C PHE A 59 11.64 -11.08 1.99
N SER A 60 11.98 -10.27 2.99
CA SER A 60 13.09 -10.51 3.93
C SER A 60 12.64 -11.10 5.26
N LEU A 61 11.35 -11.40 5.42
CA LEU A 61 10.73 -11.86 6.67
C LEU A 61 10.41 -13.35 6.63
N SER A 62 10.59 -14.01 7.77
CA SER A 62 10.01 -15.33 8.01
C SER A 62 8.50 -15.26 8.26
N ASP A 63 7.83 -16.41 8.18
CA ASP A 63 6.40 -16.51 8.47
C ASP A 63 6.08 -16.20 9.94
N ALA A 64 6.96 -16.58 10.87
CA ALA A 64 6.82 -16.25 12.29
C ALA A 64 6.92 -14.74 12.53
N GLU A 65 7.87 -14.06 11.88
CA GLU A 65 8.00 -12.60 11.95
C GLU A 65 6.79 -11.88 11.35
N ARG A 66 6.23 -12.42 10.25
CA ARG A 66 5.00 -11.91 9.65
C ARG A 66 3.84 -11.95 10.64
N GLU A 67 3.68 -13.06 11.37
CA GLU A 67 2.64 -13.19 12.39
C GLU A 67 2.85 -12.18 13.52
N VAL A 68 4.09 -12.07 14.04
CA VAL A 68 4.46 -11.10 15.09
C VAL A 68 4.12 -9.67 14.66
N LEU A 69 4.50 -9.26 13.45
CA LEU A 69 4.23 -7.93 12.93
C LEU A 69 2.75 -7.68 12.68
N THR A 70 2.00 -8.68 12.19
CA THR A 70 0.55 -8.57 11.99
C THR A 70 -0.15 -8.32 13.31
N ARG A 71 0.12 -9.18 14.31
CA ARG A 71 -0.43 -9.07 15.66
C ARG A 71 -0.07 -7.73 16.31
N THR A 72 1.23 -7.42 16.35
CA THR A 72 1.73 -6.17 16.97
C THR A 72 1.12 -4.94 16.32
N SER A 73 0.99 -4.91 14.99
CA SER A 73 0.44 -3.76 14.28
C SER A 73 -1.05 -3.59 14.53
N LEU A 74 -1.84 -4.67 14.43
CA LEU A 74 -3.29 -4.62 14.63
C LEU A 74 -3.64 -4.26 16.09
N GLU A 75 -2.97 -4.89 17.05
CA GLU A 75 -3.15 -4.59 18.49
C GLU A 75 -2.76 -3.14 18.81
N HIS A 76 -1.65 -2.65 18.26
CA HIS A 76 -1.21 -1.27 18.50
C HIS A 76 -2.12 -0.24 17.83
N VAL A 77 -2.52 -0.44 16.57
CA VAL A 77 -3.45 0.46 15.88
C VAL A 77 -4.78 0.55 16.62
N ALA A 78 -5.23 -0.55 17.25
CA ALA A 78 -6.38 -0.57 18.17
C ALA A 78 -7.66 0.04 17.54
N GLY A 79 -7.87 -0.19 16.24
CA GLY A 79 -9.04 0.28 15.50
C GLY A 79 -9.08 1.78 15.19
N ARG A 80 -8.00 2.54 15.46
CA ARG A 80 -7.93 3.99 15.16
C ARG A 80 -8.11 4.30 13.68
N VAL A 81 -7.55 3.45 12.81
CA VAL A 81 -7.70 3.49 11.36
C VAL A 81 -7.78 2.05 10.81
N PRO A 82 -8.42 1.81 9.65
CA PRO A 82 -8.43 0.49 9.01
C PRO A 82 -7.02 0.05 8.60
N VAL A 83 -6.72 -1.23 8.81
CA VAL A 83 -5.44 -1.84 8.42
C VAL A 83 -5.66 -2.86 7.30
N ILE A 84 -4.93 -2.70 6.21
CA ILE A 84 -4.81 -3.65 5.11
C ILE A 84 -3.62 -4.57 5.39
N VAL A 85 -3.84 -5.88 5.48
CA VAL A 85 -2.76 -6.85 5.70
C VAL A 85 -2.41 -7.54 4.39
N THR A 86 -1.16 -7.48 3.96
CA THR A 86 -0.72 -8.20 2.74
C THR A 86 -0.50 -9.68 3.03
N THR A 87 -1.25 -10.56 2.36
CA THR A 87 -1.28 -12.01 2.62
C THR A 87 -0.87 -12.87 1.43
N THR A 88 -0.26 -12.26 0.41
CA THR A 88 0.29 -12.93 -0.77
C THR A 88 1.08 -14.19 -0.41
N HIS A 89 0.71 -15.30 -1.07
CA HIS A 89 1.47 -16.54 -1.10
C HIS A 89 1.09 -17.33 -2.36
N TYR A 90 2.01 -18.11 -2.94
CA TYR A 90 1.74 -18.87 -4.16
C TYR A 90 0.63 -19.92 -3.97
N GLY A 91 0.72 -20.70 -2.89
CA GLY A 91 -0.27 -21.72 -2.56
C GLY A 91 -1.58 -21.12 -2.04
N THR A 92 -2.70 -21.41 -2.70
CA THR A 92 -4.04 -20.90 -2.37
C THR A 92 -4.42 -21.14 -0.92
N ARG A 93 -4.20 -22.35 -0.40
CA ARG A 93 -4.53 -22.71 0.99
C ARG A 93 -3.80 -21.81 1.99
N VAL A 94 -2.50 -21.56 1.78
CA VAL A 94 -1.70 -20.73 2.68
C VAL A 94 -2.13 -19.26 2.60
N CYS A 95 -2.44 -18.75 1.40
CA CYS A 95 -2.97 -17.39 1.26
C CYS A 95 -4.33 -17.25 1.99
N ALA A 96 -5.22 -18.22 1.84
CA ALA A 96 -6.50 -18.26 2.55
C ALA A 96 -6.33 -18.34 4.08
N GLU A 97 -5.41 -19.18 4.57
CA GLU A 97 -5.08 -19.30 6.01
C GLU A 97 -4.51 -17.98 6.57
N ARG A 98 -3.58 -17.33 5.85
CA ARG A 98 -3.05 -16.01 6.23
C ARG A 98 -4.13 -14.93 6.24
N SER A 99 -4.97 -14.89 5.20
CA SER A 99 -6.09 -13.95 5.11
C SER A 99 -7.09 -14.15 6.22
N ARG A 100 -7.38 -15.41 6.57
CA ARG A 100 -8.27 -15.73 7.69
C ARG A 100 -7.68 -15.30 9.02
N ALA A 101 -6.41 -15.61 9.28
CA ALA A 101 -5.73 -15.18 10.50
C ALA A 101 -5.70 -13.64 10.62
N ALA A 102 -5.41 -12.92 9.54
CA ALA A 102 -5.45 -11.46 9.52
C ALA A 102 -6.85 -10.91 9.86
N GLN A 103 -7.91 -11.50 9.28
CA GLN A 103 -9.29 -11.15 9.62
C GLN A 103 -9.61 -11.39 11.10
N ASP A 104 -9.27 -12.57 11.62
CA ASP A 104 -9.58 -12.93 13.00
C ASP A 104 -8.82 -12.03 14.01
N MET A 105 -7.70 -11.41 13.59
CA MET A 105 -6.97 -10.38 14.34
C MET A 105 -7.50 -8.95 14.13
N GLY A 106 -8.50 -8.74 13.27
CA GLY A 106 -9.14 -7.43 13.07
C GLY A 106 -8.67 -6.64 11.85
N ALA A 107 -8.02 -7.27 10.86
CA ALA A 107 -7.74 -6.61 9.58
C ALA A 107 -9.04 -6.13 8.91
N ALA A 108 -9.00 -4.92 8.35
CA ALA A 108 -10.12 -4.32 7.63
C ALA A 108 -10.24 -4.84 6.19
N MET A 109 -9.13 -5.30 5.61
CA MET A 109 -8.98 -5.80 4.25
C MET A 109 -7.69 -6.60 4.13
N VAL A 110 -7.61 -7.50 3.16
CA VAL A 110 -6.35 -8.15 2.77
C VAL A 110 -5.91 -7.70 1.39
N MET A 111 -4.60 -7.56 1.17
CA MET A 111 -4.02 -7.30 -0.15
C MET A 111 -3.24 -8.52 -0.65
N VAL A 112 -3.49 -8.91 -1.90
CA VAL A 112 -3.01 -10.17 -2.47
C VAL A 112 -2.57 -9.94 -3.92
N MET A 113 -1.34 -10.34 -4.26
CA MET A 113 -0.89 -10.47 -5.65
C MET A 113 -1.43 -11.77 -6.27
N PRO A 114 -1.55 -11.87 -7.61
CA PRO A 114 -1.83 -13.15 -8.26
C PRO A 114 -0.73 -14.16 -7.90
N PRO A 115 -1.00 -15.48 -7.86
CA PRO A 115 0.02 -16.46 -7.49
C PRO A 115 1.17 -16.52 -8.51
N TYR A 116 2.40 -16.28 -8.05
CA TYR A 116 3.63 -16.37 -8.84
C TYR A 116 4.81 -16.81 -7.96
N HIS A 117 5.89 -17.29 -8.59
CA HIS A 117 7.16 -17.51 -7.91
C HIS A 117 8.34 -17.15 -8.81
N GLY A 118 9.20 -16.26 -8.32
CA GLY A 118 10.37 -15.78 -9.06
C GLY A 118 10.05 -15.25 -10.45
N ALA A 119 10.99 -15.41 -11.38
CA ALA A 119 10.87 -14.90 -12.75
C ALA A 119 10.02 -15.78 -13.68
N THR A 120 9.82 -17.06 -13.38
CA THR A 120 9.37 -18.04 -14.38
C THR A 120 8.11 -18.83 -14.02
N PHE A 121 7.77 -18.98 -12.73
CA PHE A 121 6.56 -19.69 -12.35
C PHE A 121 5.38 -18.73 -12.35
N ARG A 122 4.50 -18.93 -13.34
CA ARG A 122 3.27 -18.18 -13.56
C ARG A 122 2.08 -19.13 -13.55
N VAL A 123 0.92 -18.59 -13.24
CA VAL A 123 -0.33 -19.36 -13.14
C VAL A 123 -1.27 -18.89 -14.26
N PRO A 124 -1.92 -19.80 -15.00
CA PRO A 124 -2.89 -19.41 -16.03
C PRO A 124 -4.09 -18.67 -15.43
N GLU A 125 -4.75 -17.83 -16.24
CA GLU A 125 -5.83 -16.94 -15.80
C GLU A 125 -6.97 -17.68 -15.05
N ALA A 126 -7.38 -18.86 -15.54
CA ALA A 126 -8.44 -19.66 -14.90
C ALA A 126 -8.07 -20.07 -13.46
N GLN A 127 -6.81 -20.39 -13.20
CA GLN A 127 -6.32 -20.78 -11.88
C GLN A 127 -6.07 -19.57 -10.98
N ILE A 128 -5.74 -18.40 -11.55
CA ILE A 128 -5.73 -17.14 -10.81
C ILE A 128 -7.15 -16.81 -10.31
N TYR A 129 -8.16 -16.98 -11.16
CA TYR A 129 -9.56 -16.81 -10.79
C TYR A 129 -9.93 -17.73 -9.62
N GLU A 130 -9.68 -19.04 -9.75
CA GLU A 130 -9.96 -20.01 -8.68
C GLU A 130 -9.20 -19.71 -7.39
N PHE A 131 -7.96 -19.21 -7.50
CA PHE A 131 -7.18 -18.78 -6.36
C PHE A 131 -7.89 -17.68 -5.57
N TYR A 132 -8.34 -16.61 -6.23
CA TYR A 132 -9.05 -15.52 -5.57
C TYR A 132 -10.42 -15.95 -5.03
N ALA A 133 -11.15 -16.77 -5.78
CA ALA A 133 -12.44 -17.30 -5.34
C ALA A 133 -12.30 -18.08 -4.01
N ARG A 134 -11.32 -18.98 -3.92
CA ARG A 134 -11.07 -19.77 -2.70
C ARG A 134 -10.54 -18.94 -1.53
N VAL A 135 -9.77 -17.87 -1.80
CA VAL A 135 -9.37 -16.91 -0.75
C VAL A 135 -10.60 -16.13 -0.26
N SER A 136 -11.50 -15.72 -1.16
CA SER A 136 -12.77 -15.09 -0.83
C SER A 136 -13.65 -15.99 0.03
N ASP A 137 -13.80 -17.28 -0.32
CA ASP A 137 -14.60 -18.25 0.44
C ASP A 137 -14.14 -18.41 1.90
N ALA A 138 -12.86 -18.14 2.19
CA ALA A 138 -12.29 -18.30 3.52
C ALA A 138 -12.55 -17.10 4.46
N ILE A 139 -12.92 -15.94 3.92
CA ILE A 139 -13.01 -14.67 4.66
C ILE A 139 -14.33 -13.93 4.38
N ARG A 140 -14.53 -12.81 5.08
CA ARG A 140 -15.70 -11.91 5.03
C ARG A 140 -15.30 -10.44 4.90
N ILE A 141 -14.00 -10.16 4.90
CA ILE A 141 -13.42 -8.83 4.67
C ILE A 141 -12.98 -8.72 3.21
N PRO A 142 -12.91 -7.48 2.66
CA PRO A 142 -12.57 -7.30 1.26
C PRO A 142 -11.15 -7.77 0.92
N ILE A 143 -10.98 -8.12 -0.35
CA ILE A 143 -9.73 -8.44 -1.00
C ILE A 143 -9.38 -7.28 -1.94
N MET A 144 -8.15 -6.79 -1.79
CA MET A 144 -7.49 -5.95 -2.76
C MET A 144 -6.56 -6.78 -3.63
N VAL A 145 -6.79 -6.73 -4.95
CA VAL A 145 -5.85 -7.29 -5.93
C VAL A 145 -4.70 -6.32 -6.12
N GLN A 146 -3.47 -6.78 -5.90
CA GLN A 146 -2.28 -6.02 -6.23
C GLN A 146 -1.80 -6.37 -7.65
N ASP A 147 -1.94 -5.43 -8.56
CA ASP A 147 -1.48 -5.50 -9.94
C ASP A 147 -0.19 -4.69 -10.10
N ALA A 148 0.94 -5.37 -9.92
CA ALA A 148 2.25 -4.73 -9.88
C ALA A 148 3.32 -5.52 -10.67
N PRO A 149 4.37 -4.85 -11.20
CA PRO A 149 5.42 -5.48 -11.99
C PRO A 149 6.14 -6.65 -11.29
N ALA A 150 6.24 -6.62 -9.95
CA ALA A 150 6.95 -7.63 -9.18
C ALA A 150 6.40 -9.06 -9.38
N SER A 151 5.11 -9.21 -9.70
CA SER A 151 4.52 -10.52 -9.99
C SER A 151 4.90 -11.07 -11.37
N GLY A 152 5.32 -10.20 -12.30
CA GLY A 152 5.50 -10.49 -13.72
C GLY A 152 4.29 -11.20 -14.35
N THR A 153 3.08 -10.98 -13.82
CA THR A 153 1.83 -11.62 -14.24
C THR A 153 0.92 -10.56 -14.83
N VAL A 154 0.43 -10.80 -16.04
CA VAL A 154 -0.48 -9.86 -16.71
C VAL A 154 -1.90 -10.11 -16.21
N LEU A 155 -2.51 -9.09 -15.60
CA LEU A 155 -3.94 -9.08 -15.26
C LEU A 155 -4.64 -8.05 -16.13
N SER A 156 -5.45 -8.47 -17.10
CA SER A 156 -6.15 -7.51 -17.98
C SER A 156 -7.25 -6.77 -17.21
N ALA A 157 -7.60 -5.53 -17.62
CA ALA A 157 -8.73 -4.82 -17.03
C ALA A 157 -10.06 -5.58 -17.13
N PRO A 158 -10.39 -6.25 -18.27
CA PRO A 158 -11.55 -7.15 -18.33
C PRO A 158 -11.50 -8.30 -17.33
N PHE A 159 -10.33 -8.92 -17.11
CA PHE A 159 -10.21 -10.00 -16.15
C PHE A 159 -10.39 -9.54 -14.70
N LEU A 160 -9.78 -8.40 -14.34
CA LEU A 160 -9.96 -7.76 -13.03
C LEU A 160 -11.43 -7.38 -12.77
N ALA A 161 -12.09 -6.77 -13.77
CA ALA A 161 -13.50 -6.42 -13.68
C ALA A 161 -14.40 -7.66 -13.52
N ARG A 162 -14.14 -8.74 -14.28
CA ARG A 162 -14.85 -10.02 -14.13
C ARG A 162 -14.72 -10.56 -12.72
N MET A 163 -13.50 -10.61 -12.18
CA MET A 163 -13.28 -11.10 -10.82
C MET A 163 -14.06 -10.29 -9.78
N ALA A 164 -14.12 -8.96 -9.90
CA ALA A 164 -14.91 -8.16 -8.97
C ALA A 164 -16.42 -8.40 -9.08
N GLN A 165 -16.92 -8.71 -10.28
CA GLN A 165 -18.35 -9.00 -10.50
C GLN A 165 -18.75 -10.39 -9.99
N GLU A 166 -17.83 -11.35 -10.00
CA GLU A 166 -18.13 -12.77 -9.75
C GLU A 166 -17.63 -13.26 -8.38
N ILE A 167 -16.69 -12.57 -7.72
CA ILE A 167 -16.07 -12.99 -6.46
C ILE A 167 -16.45 -12.01 -5.34
N GLU A 168 -17.26 -12.48 -4.38
CA GLU A 168 -17.93 -11.66 -3.35
C GLU A 168 -17.04 -10.65 -2.62
N ASN A 169 -15.87 -11.08 -2.14
CA ASN A 169 -14.99 -10.20 -1.34
C ASN A 169 -14.01 -9.39 -2.21
N LEU A 170 -13.88 -9.64 -3.51
CA LEU A 170 -12.90 -8.97 -4.36
C LEU A 170 -13.47 -7.66 -4.90
N ALA A 171 -13.09 -6.54 -4.29
CA ALA A 171 -13.71 -5.23 -4.59
C ALA A 171 -12.70 -4.08 -4.73
N TYR A 172 -11.44 -4.31 -4.35
CA TYR A 172 -10.38 -3.30 -4.31
C TYR A 172 -9.21 -3.69 -5.22
N PHE A 173 -8.52 -2.68 -5.73
CA PHE A 173 -7.44 -2.85 -6.70
C PHE A 173 -6.34 -1.83 -6.43
N LYS A 174 -5.10 -2.30 -6.37
CA LYS A 174 -3.91 -1.45 -6.39
C LYS A 174 -3.24 -1.60 -7.75
N ILE A 175 -3.40 -0.61 -8.62
CA ILE A 175 -2.90 -0.63 -10.00
C ILE A 175 -1.56 0.12 -10.07
N GLU A 176 -0.47 -0.62 -10.28
CA GLU A 176 0.91 -0.11 -10.26
C GLU A 176 1.70 -0.49 -11.52
N VAL A 177 0.99 -0.86 -12.59
CA VAL A 177 1.59 -1.19 -13.89
C VAL A 177 1.68 0.05 -14.78
N PRO A 178 2.61 0.08 -15.75
CA PRO A 178 2.67 1.17 -16.72
C PRO A 178 1.31 1.43 -17.40
N GLY A 179 0.93 2.70 -17.47
CA GLY A 179 -0.39 3.10 -17.98
C GLY A 179 -1.54 2.88 -16.99
N ALA A 180 -1.26 2.96 -15.68
CA ALA A 180 -2.23 2.81 -14.60
C ALA A 180 -3.52 3.61 -14.83
N ALA A 181 -3.43 4.92 -15.12
CA ALA A 181 -4.58 5.77 -15.44
C ALA A 181 -5.51 5.20 -16.52
N SER A 182 -4.95 4.74 -17.65
CA SER A 182 -5.75 4.12 -18.72
C SER A 182 -6.41 2.82 -18.27
N LYS A 183 -5.69 2.02 -17.48
CA LYS A 183 -6.20 0.75 -16.95
C LYS A 183 -7.28 0.96 -15.88
N LEU A 184 -7.14 1.97 -15.02
CA LEU A 184 -8.12 2.38 -14.02
C LEU A 184 -9.43 2.81 -14.69
N ARG A 185 -9.36 3.67 -15.73
CA ARG A 185 -10.55 4.05 -16.52
C ARG A 185 -11.28 2.85 -17.08
N GLU A 186 -10.55 1.91 -17.68
CA GLU A 186 -11.14 0.72 -18.28
C GLU A 186 -11.71 -0.25 -17.23
N LEU A 187 -11.01 -0.43 -16.11
CA LEU A 187 -11.48 -1.23 -14.97
C LEU A 187 -12.79 -0.68 -14.41
N ILE A 188 -12.87 0.62 -14.15
CA ILE A 188 -14.08 1.30 -13.66
C ILE A 188 -15.22 1.13 -14.66
N ARG A 189 -14.95 1.35 -15.95
CA ARG A 189 -15.96 1.24 -17.02
C ARG A 189 -16.55 -0.17 -17.12
N LEU A 190 -15.70 -1.20 -17.04
CA LEU A 190 -16.08 -2.61 -17.18
C LEU A 190 -16.74 -3.16 -15.91
N GLY A 191 -16.18 -2.86 -14.74
CA GLY A 191 -16.61 -3.41 -13.46
C GLY A 191 -17.80 -2.68 -12.83
N ARG A 192 -18.01 -1.39 -13.16
CA ARG A 192 -19.11 -0.56 -12.65
C ARG A 192 -19.16 -0.57 -11.11
N ASP A 193 -20.33 -0.84 -10.53
CA ASP A 193 -20.56 -0.83 -9.08
C ASP A 193 -19.77 -1.90 -8.32
N ALA A 194 -19.25 -2.93 -9.01
CA ALA A 194 -18.41 -3.96 -8.40
C ALA A 194 -16.99 -3.45 -8.06
N ILE A 195 -16.58 -2.32 -8.65
CA ILE A 195 -15.30 -1.68 -8.35
C ILE A 195 -15.53 -0.69 -7.21
N GLU A 196 -15.20 -1.10 -5.99
CA GLU A 196 -15.35 -0.25 -4.81
C GLU A 196 -14.14 0.66 -4.60
N GLY A 197 -12.92 0.13 -4.79
CA GLY A 197 -11.68 0.88 -4.64
C GLY A 197 -10.74 0.71 -5.82
N PRO A 198 -10.88 1.51 -6.89
CA PRO A 198 -9.87 1.64 -7.93
C PRO A 198 -8.75 2.54 -7.40
N TRP A 199 -7.69 1.98 -6.85
CA TRP A 199 -6.61 2.73 -6.23
C TRP A 199 -5.33 2.62 -7.06
N ASP A 200 -4.50 3.66 -6.98
CA ASP A 200 -3.14 3.64 -7.50
C ASP A 200 -2.13 3.23 -6.40
N GLY A 201 -0.85 3.31 -6.75
CA GLY A 201 0.25 3.04 -5.85
C GLY A 201 1.50 3.78 -6.28
N GLU A 202 2.61 3.05 -6.48
CA GLU A 202 3.87 3.58 -7.02
C GLU A 202 4.27 4.93 -6.38
N GLU A 203 4.15 5.00 -5.05
CA GLU A 203 4.54 6.15 -4.22
C GLU A 203 3.84 7.47 -4.60
N ALA A 204 2.69 7.41 -5.27
CA ALA A 204 1.94 8.53 -5.84
C ALA A 204 2.62 9.22 -7.05
N ILE A 205 3.57 8.59 -7.74
CA ILE A 205 4.29 9.19 -8.88
C ILE A 205 3.41 9.50 -10.09
N THR A 206 2.23 8.89 -10.18
CA THR A 206 1.22 9.12 -11.23
C THR A 206 -0.10 9.67 -10.68
N LEU A 207 -0.15 10.04 -9.39
CA LEU A 207 -1.38 10.28 -8.64
C LEU A 207 -2.37 11.22 -9.35
N LEU A 208 -1.91 12.37 -9.85
CA LEU A 208 -2.84 13.32 -10.47
C LEU A 208 -3.52 12.74 -11.72
N ALA A 209 -2.78 12.00 -12.55
CA ALA A 209 -3.34 11.34 -13.73
C ALA A 209 -4.28 10.19 -13.36
N ASP A 210 -4.00 9.49 -12.26
CA ASP A 210 -4.80 8.38 -11.77
C ASP A 210 -6.09 8.88 -11.09
N LEU A 211 -6.04 10.00 -10.38
CA LEU A 211 -7.23 10.70 -9.87
C LEU A 211 -8.14 11.16 -11.03
N ASP A 212 -7.57 11.71 -12.10
CA ASP A 212 -8.30 12.04 -13.35
C ASP A 212 -8.80 10.81 -14.12
N ALA A 213 -8.29 9.62 -13.79
CA ALA A 213 -8.81 8.34 -14.26
C ALA A 213 -9.96 7.80 -13.41
N GLY A 214 -10.24 8.42 -12.26
CA GLY A 214 -11.28 8.02 -11.32
C GLY A 214 -10.75 7.23 -10.13
N ALA A 215 -9.44 7.26 -9.84
CA ALA A 215 -8.91 6.66 -8.62
C ALA A 215 -9.53 7.32 -7.38
N THR A 216 -9.85 6.51 -6.36
CA THR A 216 -10.47 7.01 -5.12
C THR A 216 -9.58 6.83 -3.89
N GLY A 217 -8.43 6.19 -4.06
CA GLY A 217 -7.44 6.04 -3.00
C GLY A 217 -6.06 5.81 -3.58
N ALA A 218 -5.07 6.02 -2.71
CA ALA A 218 -3.66 5.94 -3.07
C ALA A 218 -2.88 5.20 -1.99
N MET A 219 -2.09 4.23 -2.42
CA MET A 219 -1.20 3.47 -1.54
C MET A 219 0.26 3.88 -1.74
N THR A 220 0.69 4.83 -0.91
CA THR A 220 1.98 5.53 -1.06
C THR A 220 3.10 4.95 -0.19
N GLY A 221 4.28 5.58 -0.24
CA GLY A 221 5.29 5.45 0.81
C GLY A 221 4.82 6.01 2.16
N GLY A 222 5.50 5.61 3.24
CA GLY A 222 5.06 5.84 4.61
C GLY A 222 5.52 7.15 5.27
N ALA A 223 6.45 7.90 4.68
CA ALA A 223 7.10 9.01 5.41
C ALA A 223 6.42 10.38 5.31
N PHE A 224 5.61 10.65 4.29
CA PHE A 224 5.02 11.98 4.12
C PHE A 224 3.57 11.94 3.60
N PRO A 225 2.69 11.09 4.17
CA PRO A 225 1.29 11.07 3.78
C PRO A 225 0.57 12.39 4.07
N ASP A 226 1.05 13.18 5.04
CA ASP A 226 0.60 14.54 5.34
C ASP A 226 0.79 15.50 4.16
N GLY A 227 1.79 15.26 3.32
CA GLY A 227 2.03 16.00 2.10
C GLY A 227 1.17 15.58 0.91
N ILE A 228 0.86 14.29 0.81
CA ILE A 228 0.16 13.71 -0.34
C ILE A 228 -1.36 13.77 -0.17
N ARG A 229 -1.88 13.50 1.03
CA ARG A 229 -3.32 13.46 1.30
C ARG A 229 -4.07 14.73 0.87
N PRO A 230 -3.54 15.95 1.08
CA PRO A 230 -4.19 17.18 0.62
C PRO A 230 -4.45 17.23 -0.89
N ILE A 231 -3.65 16.52 -1.71
CA ILE A 231 -3.82 16.43 -3.17
C ILE A 231 -5.10 15.66 -3.50
N ILE A 232 -5.28 14.50 -2.85
CA ILE A 232 -6.48 13.66 -2.99
C ILE A 232 -7.72 14.43 -2.53
N GLU A 233 -7.61 15.13 -1.41
CA GLU A 233 -8.72 15.92 -0.85
C GLU A 233 -9.12 17.10 -1.74
N ALA A 234 -8.16 17.84 -2.29
CA ALA A 234 -8.42 18.93 -3.23
C ALA A 234 -9.10 18.42 -4.50
N HIS A 235 -8.61 17.31 -5.08
CA HIS A 235 -9.21 16.68 -6.25
C HIS A 235 -10.65 16.22 -5.97
N ARG A 236 -10.87 15.55 -4.83
CA ARG A 236 -12.19 15.08 -4.39
C ARG A 236 -13.20 16.22 -4.18
N GLN A 237 -12.73 17.41 -3.83
CA GLN A 237 -13.56 18.61 -3.68
C GLN A 237 -13.81 19.34 -5.00
N GLY A 238 -13.21 18.89 -6.10
CA GLY A 238 -13.30 19.51 -7.43
C GLY A 238 -12.36 20.70 -7.64
N ASP A 239 -11.39 20.92 -6.74
CA ASP A 239 -10.40 21.99 -6.85
C ASP A 239 -9.15 21.48 -7.59
N ALA A 240 -9.27 21.40 -8.92
CA ALA A 240 -8.23 20.86 -9.79
C ALA A 240 -6.93 21.69 -9.75
N ASP A 241 -7.03 23.02 -9.64
CA ASP A 241 -5.86 23.90 -9.60
C ASP A 241 -5.08 23.74 -8.28
N LEU A 242 -5.80 23.62 -7.15
CA LEU A 242 -5.15 23.33 -5.87
C LEU A 242 -4.51 21.94 -5.87
N ALA A 243 -5.19 20.92 -6.39
CA ALA A 243 -4.63 19.57 -6.50
C ALA A 243 -3.34 19.58 -7.34
N PHE A 244 -3.34 20.27 -8.48
CA PHE A 244 -2.16 20.43 -9.33
C PHE A 244 -1.02 21.15 -8.60
N ALA A 245 -1.30 22.27 -7.94
CA ALA A 245 -0.28 23.07 -7.24
C ALA A 245 0.34 22.29 -6.07
N LEU A 246 -0.46 21.56 -5.31
CA LEU A 246 0.01 20.68 -4.24
C LEU A 246 0.85 19.53 -4.81
N TYR A 247 0.38 18.87 -5.88
CA TYR A 247 1.13 17.81 -6.54
C TYR A 247 2.49 18.32 -7.05
N GLN A 248 2.51 19.46 -7.75
CA GLN A 248 3.74 20.10 -8.23
C GLN A 248 4.73 20.36 -7.09
N ARG A 249 4.25 20.82 -5.93
CA ARG A 249 5.08 21.09 -4.76
C ARG A 249 5.76 19.82 -4.22
N TRP A 250 5.02 18.72 -4.10
CA TRP A 250 5.51 17.47 -3.49
C TRP A 250 6.19 16.52 -4.49
N LEU A 251 5.96 16.69 -5.79
CA LEU A 251 6.47 15.83 -6.85
C LEU A 251 8.00 15.60 -6.80
N PRO A 252 8.86 16.58 -6.46
CA PRO A 252 10.29 16.32 -6.33
C PRO A 252 10.62 15.26 -5.26
N LEU A 253 9.91 15.25 -4.13
CA LEU A 253 10.12 14.26 -3.07
C LEU A 253 9.55 12.90 -3.45
N ILE A 254 8.34 12.87 -4.04
CA ILE A 254 7.70 11.67 -4.60
C ILE A 254 8.62 11.02 -5.65
N ASN A 255 9.15 11.81 -6.58
CA ASN A 255 10.06 11.31 -7.61
C ASN A 255 11.40 10.82 -7.03
N HIS A 256 11.92 11.49 -6.00
CA HIS A 256 13.14 11.03 -5.32
C HIS A 256 12.91 9.70 -4.60
N GLU A 257 11.75 9.51 -3.96
CA GLU A 257 11.33 8.23 -3.41
C GLU A 257 11.25 7.17 -4.52
N ASN A 258 10.42 7.39 -5.54
CA ASN A 258 10.17 6.40 -6.59
C ASN A 258 11.43 5.99 -7.37
N ARG A 259 12.34 6.93 -7.65
CA ARG A 259 13.48 6.69 -8.55
C ARG A 259 14.82 6.51 -7.88
N GLN A 260 15.01 7.05 -6.67
CA GLN A 260 16.34 7.10 -6.03
C GLN A 260 16.35 6.39 -4.67
N GLY A 261 15.50 6.82 -3.74
CA GLY A 261 15.50 6.31 -2.36
C GLY A 261 14.78 4.97 -2.19
N GLY A 262 13.79 4.70 -3.05
CA GLY A 262 12.97 3.49 -3.05
C GLY A 262 12.38 3.16 -1.68
N ILE A 263 12.33 1.87 -1.37
CA ILE A 263 11.78 1.29 -0.14
C ILE A 263 12.37 1.93 1.13
N LEU A 264 13.66 2.30 1.12
CA LEU A 264 14.33 2.84 2.30
C LEU A 264 14.01 4.32 2.57
N THR A 265 13.30 5.01 1.68
CA THR A 265 12.94 6.42 1.83
C THR A 265 12.19 6.68 3.13
N ALA A 266 11.16 5.87 3.40
CA ALA A 266 10.35 6.07 4.60
C ALA A 266 11.18 5.93 5.88
N LYS A 267 12.00 4.89 5.95
CA LYS A 267 12.89 4.60 7.07
C LYS A 267 13.94 5.68 7.26
N ALA A 268 14.54 6.18 6.18
CA ALA A 268 15.55 7.23 6.26
C ALA A 268 14.99 8.54 6.83
N LEU A 269 13.81 8.96 6.36
CA LEU A 269 13.15 10.17 6.88
C LEU A 269 12.67 9.98 8.32
N MET A 270 12.11 8.81 8.65
CA MET A 270 11.71 8.47 10.02
C MET A 270 12.89 8.45 10.99
N LYS A 271 14.07 7.94 10.57
CA LYS A 271 15.28 7.95 11.39
C LYS A 271 15.80 9.38 11.59
N GLU A 272 15.87 10.17 10.52
CA GLU A 272 16.25 11.59 10.58
C GLU A 272 15.32 12.40 11.51
N GLY A 273 14.05 12.05 11.52
CA GLY A 273 13.01 12.65 12.36
C GLY A 273 12.94 12.15 13.80
N GLY A 274 13.74 11.14 14.18
CA GLY A 274 13.70 10.52 15.51
C GLY A 274 12.49 9.59 15.73
N VAL A 275 11.74 9.24 14.68
CA VAL A 275 10.62 8.30 14.77
C VAL A 275 11.11 6.88 15.04
N ILE A 276 12.18 6.44 14.38
CA ILE A 276 12.72 5.08 14.50
C ILE A 276 14.21 5.04 14.86
N ALA A 277 14.65 3.92 15.41
CA ALA A 277 16.03 3.74 15.83
C ALA A 277 17.01 3.40 14.69
N CYS A 278 16.57 2.77 13.60
CA CYS A 278 17.45 2.35 12.50
C CYS A 278 16.73 2.42 11.15
N GLU A 279 17.44 2.90 10.12
CA GLU A 279 16.91 3.03 8.76
C GLU A 279 17.33 1.90 7.81
N ALA A 280 18.17 0.97 8.27
CA ALA A 280 18.75 -0.07 7.42
C ALA A 280 17.70 -1.09 6.98
N GLY A 281 17.77 -1.50 5.71
CA GLY A 281 17.10 -2.72 5.25
C GLY A 281 17.81 -3.97 5.78
N ARG A 282 17.14 -5.13 5.71
CA ARG A 282 17.77 -6.40 6.14
C ARG A 282 18.71 -6.92 5.04
N HIS A 283 19.97 -7.22 5.38
CA HIS A 283 20.93 -7.82 4.44
C HIS A 283 20.30 -9.06 3.75
N PRO A 284 20.41 -9.22 2.41
CA PRO A 284 21.32 -8.53 1.49
C PRO A 284 20.75 -7.27 0.81
N PHE A 285 19.65 -6.69 1.33
CA PHE A 285 19.12 -5.45 0.76
C PHE A 285 20.17 -4.32 0.88
N PRO A 286 20.49 -3.60 -0.21
CA PRO A 286 21.54 -2.60 -0.19
C PRO A 286 21.16 -1.41 0.67
N ALA A 287 22.12 -0.85 1.40
CA ALA A 287 21.94 0.43 2.06
C ALA A 287 21.75 1.55 1.02
N MET A 288 21.02 2.61 1.41
CA MET A 288 20.88 3.81 0.59
C MET A 288 22.24 4.49 0.43
N HIS A 289 22.60 4.86 -0.80
CA HIS A 289 23.85 5.59 -1.04
C HIS A 289 23.84 6.93 -0.27
N PRO A 290 24.93 7.33 0.42
CA PRO A 290 24.95 8.52 1.28
C PRO A 290 24.51 9.81 0.57
N GLU A 291 24.88 9.98 -0.70
CA GLU A 291 24.49 11.13 -1.52
C GLU A 291 22.99 11.15 -1.85
N VAL A 292 22.39 9.97 -2.08
CA VAL A 292 20.95 9.83 -2.31
C VAL A 292 20.18 10.17 -1.04
N ARG A 293 20.67 9.71 0.13
CA ARG A 293 20.10 10.04 1.44
C ARG A 293 20.19 11.53 1.73
N ARG A 294 21.34 12.17 1.44
CA ARG A 294 21.50 13.62 1.62
C ARG A 294 20.51 14.40 0.76
N GLY A 295 20.41 14.07 -0.53
CA GLY A 295 19.45 14.69 -1.44
C GLY A 295 18.00 14.51 -0.98
N LEU A 296 17.65 13.32 -0.49
CA LEU A 296 16.33 13.03 0.07
C LEU A 296 15.98 13.98 1.22
N ILE A 297 16.89 14.13 2.19
CA ILE A 297 16.68 14.98 3.37
C ILE A 297 16.63 16.46 2.97
N ASP A 298 17.47 16.90 2.04
CA ASP A 298 17.48 18.28 1.57
C ASP A 298 16.17 18.66 0.87
N ILE A 299 15.60 17.76 0.07
CA ILE A 299 14.28 17.96 -0.55
C ILE A 299 13.20 17.98 0.54
N ALA A 300 13.21 17.01 1.46
CA ALA A 300 12.21 16.92 2.53
C ALA A 300 12.20 18.18 3.41
N ARG A 301 13.36 18.73 3.80
CA ARG A 301 13.45 19.96 4.60
C ARG A 301 12.82 21.19 3.92
N ARG A 302 12.80 21.25 2.59
CA ARG A 302 12.12 22.34 1.85
C ARG A 302 10.59 22.25 1.92
N LEU A 303 10.07 21.07 2.24
CA LEU A 303 8.64 20.78 2.27
C LEU A 303 8.05 20.78 3.69
N ASP A 304 8.89 20.69 4.71
CA ASP A 304 8.53 20.63 6.13
C ASP A 304 7.52 19.51 6.49
N PRO A 305 7.76 18.24 6.05
CA PRO A 305 6.88 17.13 6.38
C PRO A 305 6.91 16.83 7.88
N LEU A 306 5.78 16.36 8.40
CA LEU A 306 5.61 16.04 9.82
C LEU A 306 6.70 15.10 10.35
N VAL A 307 7.16 14.14 9.54
CA VAL A 307 8.15 13.14 9.92
C VAL A 307 9.43 13.74 10.52
N LEU A 308 9.88 14.91 10.05
CA LEU A 308 11.13 15.54 10.52
C LEU A 308 11.00 16.30 11.85
N ARG A 309 9.77 16.44 12.36
CA ARG A 309 9.41 17.22 13.56
C ARG A 309 8.43 16.49 14.50
N TRP A 310 8.22 15.18 14.29
CA TRP A 310 7.32 14.37 15.13
C TRP A 310 8.05 13.66 16.27
N GLY A 311 9.23 13.09 16.00
CA GLY A 311 9.93 12.22 16.97
C GLY A 311 10.86 12.95 17.96
N LYS A 312 10.82 14.28 18.00
CA LYS A 312 11.69 15.14 18.82
C LYS A 312 10.93 15.74 20.00
#